data_AF-A0A530Y437-F1
#
_entry.id   AF-A0A530Y437-F1
#
_cell.length_a   1.000
_cell.length_b   1.000
_cell.length_c   1.000
_cell.angle_alpha   90.00
_cell.angle_beta   90.00
_cell.angle_gamma   90.00
#
_symmetry.space_group_name_H-M   'P 1'
#
loop_
_entity.id
_entity.type
_entity.pdbx_description
1 polymer ?
#
loop_
_entity_poly.entity_id
_entity_poly.type
_entity_poly.pdbx_seq_one_letter_code
_entity_poly.pdbx_strand_id
1 'polypeptide(L)'
;MVGFGNGLLRDDETSMATRAAWLHYAGGLTQSEVAKRLGLTSLKAHRLITKANQEGLVKVYIDGEVSECVALEDDLSSRYGLDYCEVVPDFDGEDLPL
;
A
#
# COMPACT_ATOMS: atom_id res chain seq x y z
N MET A 1 43.22 0.45 -2.42
CA MET A 1 42.25 -0.26 -3.27
C MET A 1 40.89 -0.06 -2.61
N VAL A 2 40.17 1.00 -2.97
CA VAL A 2 38.93 1.42 -2.28
C VAL A 2 37.74 0.84 -3.03
N GLY A 3 36.93 0.03 -2.35
CA GLY A 3 35.70 -0.54 -2.88
C GLY A 3 34.59 0.53 -2.96
N PHE A 4 34.33 1.03 -4.16
CA PHE A 4 33.20 1.90 -4.49
C PHE A 4 32.17 1.15 -5.35
N GLY A 5 31.76 -0.06 -4.93
CA GLY A 5 30.94 -0.95 -5.76
C GLY A 5 29.47 -1.12 -5.36
N ASN A 6 29.07 -0.70 -4.14
CA ASN A 6 27.79 -1.16 -3.57
C ASN A 6 26.75 -0.06 -3.27
N GLY A 7 27.12 1.22 -3.41
CA GLY A 7 26.23 2.36 -3.15
C GLY A 7 25.28 2.68 -4.30
N LEU A 8 25.79 2.84 -5.52
CA LEU A 8 24.98 3.23 -6.69
C LEU A 8 23.90 2.21 -7.06
N LEU A 9 24.18 0.90 -6.93
CA LEU A 9 23.22 -0.15 -7.31
C LEU A 9 21.99 -0.18 -6.37
N ARG A 10 22.17 0.22 -5.11
CA ARG A 10 21.06 0.35 -4.15
C ARG A 10 20.20 1.56 -4.49
N ASP A 11 20.83 2.71 -4.79
CA ASP A 11 20.10 3.93 -5.17
C ASP A 11 19.27 3.74 -6.43
N ASP A 12 19.79 3.01 -7.44
CA ASP A 12 19.05 2.70 -8.66
C ASP A 12 17.82 1.81 -8.39
N GLU A 13 17.96 0.79 -7.54
CA GLU A 13 16.86 -0.11 -7.20
C GLU A 13 15.79 0.60 -6.34
N THR A 14 16.21 1.43 -5.37
CA THR A 14 15.32 2.23 -4.53
C THR A 14 14.61 3.32 -5.34
N SER A 15 15.30 3.95 -6.30
CA SER A 15 14.72 4.89 -7.27
C SER A 15 13.66 4.20 -8.14
N MET A 16 13.97 3.00 -8.64
CA MET A 16 13.02 2.19 -9.41
C MET A 16 11.81 1.74 -8.58
N ALA A 17 12.03 1.36 -7.32
CA ALA A 17 10.96 1.01 -6.38
C ALA A 17 10.01 2.18 -6.13
N THR A 18 10.59 3.36 -5.87
CA THR A 18 9.83 4.61 -5.67
C THR A 18 9.00 4.97 -6.90
N ARG A 19 9.60 4.88 -8.10
CA ARG A 19 8.90 5.17 -9.37
C ARG A 19 7.78 4.15 -9.65
N ALA A 20 8.01 2.85 -9.39
CA ALA A 20 6.99 1.83 -9.55
C ALA A 20 5.80 2.06 -8.61
N ALA A 21 6.06 2.40 -7.35
CA ALA A 21 5.02 2.70 -6.38
C ALA A 21 4.25 3.99 -6.73
N TRP A 22 4.94 5.04 -7.18
CA TRP A 22 4.27 6.27 -7.62
C TRP A 22 3.32 6.01 -8.80
N LEU A 23 3.75 5.23 -9.80
CA LEU A 23 2.90 4.87 -10.93
C LEU A 23 1.68 4.05 -10.49
N HIS A 24 1.84 3.18 -9.50
CA HIS A 24 0.74 2.38 -8.97
C HIS A 24 -0.27 3.23 -8.19
N TYR A 25 0.21 3.97 -7.17
CA TYR A 25 -0.66 4.69 -6.23
C TYR A 25 -1.13 6.05 -6.78
N ALA A 26 -0.22 6.88 -7.30
CA ALA A 26 -0.57 8.19 -7.84
C ALA A 26 -1.04 8.10 -9.30
N GLY A 27 -0.46 7.19 -10.07
CA GLY A 27 -0.82 6.98 -11.48
C GLY A 27 -2.03 6.08 -11.70
N GLY A 28 -2.56 5.43 -10.66
CA GLY A 28 -3.69 4.50 -10.74
C GLY A 28 -3.45 3.28 -11.64
N LEU A 29 -2.19 3.02 -12.02
CA LEU A 29 -1.84 1.93 -12.91
C LEU A 29 -1.85 0.60 -12.15
N THR A 30 -2.34 -0.44 -12.79
CA THR A 30 -2.19 -1.81 -12.26
C THR A 30 -0.72 -2.22 -12.26
N GLN A 31 -0.34 -3.16 -11.40
CA GLN A 31 1.04 -3.65 -11.32
C GLN A 31 1.57 -4.18 -12.68
N SER A 32 0.69 -4.76 -13.48
CA SER A 32 1.01 -5.23 -14.85
C SER A 32 1.26 -4.08 -15.83
N GLU A 33 0.52 -2.97 -15.70
CA GLU A 33 0.76 -1.77 -16.51
C GLU A 33 2.01 -1.02 -16.07
N VAL A 34 2.26 -0.95 -14.75
CA VAL A 34 3.53 -0.47 -14.20
C VAL A 34 4.70 -1.28 -14.75
N ALA A 35 4.58 -2.61 -14.79
CA ALA A 35 5.59 -3.49 -15.35
C ALA A 35 5.86 -3.20 -16.84
N LYS A 36 4.80 -3.11 -17.66
CA LYS A 36 4.91 -2.75 -19.07
C LYS A 36 5.57 -1.39 -19.26
N ARG A 37 5.21 -0.40 -18.44
CA ARG A 37 5.71 0.98 -18.53
C ARG A 37 7.18 1.11 -18.12
N LEU A 38 7.62 0.28 -17.18
CA LEU A 38 9.01 0.25 -16.71
C LEU A 38 9.89 -0.74 -17.48
N GLY A 39 9.34 -1.50 -18.44
CA GLY A 39 10.07 -2.55 -19.16
C GLY A 39 10.47 -3.73 -18.26
N LEU A 40 9.68 -3.99 -17.22
CA LEU A 40 9.92 -5.02 -16.22
C LEU A 40 8.90 -6.16 -16.34
N THR A 41 9.19 -7.29 -15.71
CA THR A 41 8.18 -8.34 -15.51
C THR A 41 7.20 -7.94 -14.41
N SER A 42 5.95 -8.43 -14.48
CA SER A 42 4.94 -8.16 -13.44
C SER A 42 5.41 -8.56 -12.05
N LEU A 43 6.13 -9.68 -11.93
CA LEU A 43 6.73 -10.13 -10.68
C LEU A 43 7.75 -9.14 -10.12
N LYS A 44 8.59 -8.54 -10.98
CA LYS A 44 9.59 -7.57 -10.56
C LYS A 44 8.96 -6.24 -10.18
N ALA A 45 7.95 -5.78 -10.91
CA ALA A 45 7.17 -4.60 -10.55
C ALA A 45 6.47 -4.76 -9.19
N HIS A 46 5.82 -5.91 -8.96
CA HIS A 46 5.22 -6.23 -7.66
C HIS A 46 6.26 -6.17 -6.53
N ARG A 47 7.39 -6.86 -6.68
CA ARG A 47 8.47 -6.85 -5.67
C ARG A 47 8.99 -5.45 -5.37
N LEU A 48 9.12 -4.60 -6.39
CA LEU A 48 9.59 -3.22 -6.24
C LEU A 48 8.57 -2.35 -5.49
N ILE A 49 7.27 -2.48 -5.80
CA ILE A 49 6.20 -1.77 -5.09
C ILE A 49 6.16 -2.21 -3.62
N THR A 50 6.22 -3.52 -3.36
CA THR A 50 6.25 -4.06 -1.99
C THR A 50 7.48 -3.58 -1.23
N LYS A 51 8.66 -3.56 -1.87
CA LYS A 51 9.90 -3.05 -1.27
C LYS A 51 9.77 -1.58 -0.89
N ALA A 52 9.19 -0.75 -1.76
CA ALA A 52 8.97 0.67 -1.47
C ALA A 52 8.04 0.88 -0.26
N ASN A 53 7.01 0.05 -0.11
CA ASN A 53 6.14 0.07 1.07
C ASN A 53 6.87 -0.40 2.34
N GLN A 54 7.61 -1.50 2.27
CA GLN A 54 8.35 -2.06 3.41
C GLN A 54 9.46 -1.14 3.92
N GLU A 55 10.13 -0.44 3.00
CA GLU A 55 11.17 0.54 3.33
C GLU A 55 10.58 1.90 3.76
N GLY A 56 9.24 2.04 3.80
CA GLY A 56 8.56 3.27 4.25
C GLY A 56 8.68 4.44 3.28
N LEU A 57 9.03 4.19 2.01
CA LEU A 57 9.16 5.20 0.96
C LEU A 57 7.80 5.73 0.51
N VAL A 58 6.73 5.01 0.82
CA VAL A 58 5.35 5.34 0.45
C VAL A 58 4.53 5.39 1.73
N LYS A 59 3.80 6.49 1.91
CA LYS A 59 2.78 6.62 2.94
C LYS A 59 1.45 6.84 2.24
N VAL A 60 0.55 5.87 2.34
CA VAL A 60 -0.80 5.98 1.81
C VAL A 60 -1.70 6.44 2.94
N TYR A 61 -2.32 7.60 2.76
CA TYR A 61 -3.35 8.12 3.65
C TYR A 61 -4.68 7.99 2.94
N ILE A 62 -5.64 7.35 3.60
CA ILE A 62 -6.99 7.16 3.10
C ILE A 62 -7.90 7.96 4.03
N ASP A 63 -8.35 9.11 3.55
CA ASP A 63 -9.32 9.93 4.25
C ASP A 63 -10.73 9.41 3.93
N GLY A 64 -11.45 8.98 4.97
CA GLY A 64 -12.84 8.54 4.88
C GLY A 64 -13.33 7.97 6.22
N GLU A 65 -14.63 8.09 6.51
CA GLU A 65 -15.28 7.52 7.72
C GLU A 65 -15.00 6.00 7.86
N VAL A 66 -14.84 5.32 6.73
CA VAL A 66 -14.51 3.89 6.68
C VAL A 66 -13.09 3.59 7.20
N SER A 67 -12.16 4.54 7.12
CA SER A 67 -10.78 4.36 7.60
C SER A 67 -10.73 4.18 9.12
N GLU A 68 -11.55 4.95 9.85
CA GLU A 68 -11.71 4.78 11.31
C GLU A 68 -12.36 3.43 11.64
N CYS A 69 -13.33 3.01 10.82
CA CYS A 69 -14.00 1.72 10.98
C CYS A 69 -13.03 0.54 10.79
N VAL A 70 -12.23 0.56 9.71
CA VAL A 70 -11.22 -0.49 9.45
C VAL A 70 -10.14 -0.51 10.55
N ALA A 71 -9.74 0.65 11.06
CA ALA A 71 -8.81 0.71 12.19
C ALA A 71 -9.41 0.11 13.48
N LEU A 72 -10.70 0.35 13.73
CA LEU A 72 -11.43 -0.25 14.85
C LEU A 72 -11.63 -1.76 14.66
N GLU A 73 -11.90 -2.24 13.45
CA GLU A 73 -11.97 -3.67 13.12
C GLU A 73 -10.68 -4.40 13.48
N ASP A 74 -9.53 -3.84 13.11
CA ASP A 74 -8.21 -4.43 13.34
C ASP A 74 -7.86 -4.45 14.84
N ASP A 75 -8.18 -3.36 15.57
CA ASP A 75 -7.97 -3.29 17.02
C ASP A 75 -8.88 -4.27 17.78
N LEU A 76 -10.17 -4.36 17.41
CA LEU A 76 -11.11 -5.31 18.00
C LEU A 76 -10.72 -6.76 17.71
N SER A 77 -10.35 -7.06 16.46
CA SER A 77 -9.93 -8.40 16.07
C SER A 77 -8.68 -8.83 16.84
N SER A 78 -7.69 -7.93 16.94
CA SER A 78 -6.44 -8.18 17.66
C SER A 78 -6.66 -8.33 19.17
N ARG A 79 -7.53 -7.51 19.76
CA ARG A 79 -7.79 -7.50 21.20
C ARG A 79 -8.60 -8.71 21.67
N TYR A 80 -9.54 -9.17 20.85
CA TYR A 80 -10.46 -10.25 21.21
C TYR A 80 -10.18 -11.58 20.52
N GLY A 81 -9.19 -11.63 19.61
CA GLY A 81 -8.82 -12.84 18.88
C GLY A 81 -9.94 -13.32 17.96
N LEU A 82 -10.66 -12.40 17.32
CA LEU A 82 -11.77 -12.73 16.42
C LEU A 82 -11.24 -13.18 15.07
N ASP A 83 -11.84 -14.23 14.51
CA ASP A 83 -11.56 -14.65 13.12
C ASP A 83 -12.12 -13.66 12.10
N TYR A 84 -13.12 -12.86 12.51
CA TYR A 84 -13.77 -11.85 11.67
C TYR A 84 -14.40 -10.75 12.54
N CYS A 85 -14.20 -9.49 12.15
CA CYS A 85 -14.82 -8.31 12.73
C CYS A 85 -15.09 -7.30 11.61
N GLU A 86 -16.28 -6.69 11.63
CA GLU A 86 -16.69 -5.64 10.69
C GLU A 86 -17.28 -4.49 11.51
N VAL A 87 -16.81 -3.27 11.27
CA VAL A 87 -17.25 -2.03 11.91
C VAL A 87 -17.84 -1.17 10.79
N VAL A 88 -19.07 -0.74 10.98
CA VAL A 88 -19.78 0.11 10.03
C VAL A 88 -19.97 1.47 10.68
N PRO A 89 -19.73 2.59 9.96
CA PRO A 89 -19.98 3.92 10.50
C PRO A 89 -21.48 4.06 10.83
N ASP A 90 -21.78 4.76 11.92
CA ASP A 90 -23.16 5.00 12.33
C ASP A 90 -23.80 5.96 11.31
N PHE A 91 -24.76 5.48 10.54
CA PHE A 91 -25.63 6.33 9.76
C PHE A 91 -26.78 6.73 10.67
N ASP A 92 -26.80 8.00 11.09
CA ASP A 92 -27.93 8.59 11.82
C ASP A 92 -29.24 8.12 11.17
N GLY A 93 -29.99 7.31 11.91
CA GLY A 93 -31.20 6.67 11.41
C GLY A 93 -32.21 7.71 10.98
N GLU A 94 -32.48 7.80 9.67
CA GLU A 94 -33.87 7.93 9.28
C GLU A 94 -34.55 6.65 9.77
N ASP A 95 -35.34 6.79 10.84
CA ASP A 95 -36.17 5.75 11.43
C ASP A 95 -36.72 4.84 10.33
N LEU A 96 -36.32 3.56 10.36
CA LEU A 96 -36.97 2.53 9.55
C LEU A 96 -38.48 2.59 9.86
N PRO A 97 -39.34 2.95 8.89
CA PRO A 97 -40.77 2.95 9.14
C PRO A 97 -41.22 1.51 9.39
N LEU A 98 -41.73 1.27 10.61
CA LEU A 98 -42.40 0.03 11.00
C LEU A 98 -43.59 -0.28 10.07
#